data_AF-A0A7H8S4G8-F1
#
_entry.id   AF-A0A7H8S4G8-F1
#
_cell.length_a   1.000
_cell.length_b   1.000
_cell.length_c   1.000
_cell.angle_alpha   90.00
_cell.angle_beta   90.00
_cell.angle_gamma   90.00
#
_symmetry.space_group_name_H-M   'P 1'
#
loop_
_entity.id
_entity.type
_entity.pdbx_description
1 polymer ?
#
loop_
_entity_poly.entity_id
_entity_poly.type
_entity_poly.pdbx_seq_one_letter_code
_entity_poly.pdbx_strand_id
1 'polypeptide(L)'
;MKSFYVRIVIATFTVMIISSLLAFFISKGYYQIFLKPANDARITDMAQDIKQYVENEEGAVDESYFSHLADLGYQLILYHENGSESQFGSYFRHNDLTHRRDRESLGRRTISWSYRATRRFFNNVSENTIGVPVETTEGTTAMFIRPDHEHQLEEFVFF
;
A
#
# COMPACT_ATOMS: atom_id res chain seq x y z
N MET A 1 -0.69 15.12 55.85
CA MET A 1 -0.25 15.90 54.67
C MET A 1 -0.03 15.06 53.39
N LYS A 2 0.31 13.76 53.47
CA LYS A 2 0.54 12.92 52.27
C LYS A 2 -0.71 12.65 51.40
N SER A 3 -1.91 12.64 51.99
CA SER A 3 -3.15 12.25 51.28
C SER A 3 -3.59 13.24 50.20
N PHE A 4 -3.40 14.55 50.40
CA PHE A 4 -3.83 15.57 49.45
C PHE A 4 -2.94 15.59 48.19
N TYR A 5 -1.63 15.56 48.37
CA TYR A 5 -0.67 15.52 47.27
C TYR A 5 -0.83 14.26 46.40
N VAL A 6 -0.99 13.09 47.02
CA VAL A 6 -1.21 11.83 46.31
C VAL A 6 -2.51 11.85 45.50
N ARG A 7 -3.58 12.46 46.00
CA ARG A 7 -4.84 12.60 45.26
C ARG A 7 -4.70 13.46 44.00
N ILE A 8 -3.96 14.57 44.07
CA ILE A 8 -3.71 15.44 42.91
C ILE A 8 -2.89 14.69 41.86
N VAL A 9 -1.84 13.97 42.28
CA VAL A 9 -1.01 13.18 41.36
C VAL A 9 -1.84 12.11 40.67
N ILE A 10 -2.63 11.34 41.42
CA ILE A 10 -3.51 10.30 40.84
C ILE A 10 -4.50 10.94 39.86
N ALA A 11 -5.19 12.01 40.25
CA ALA A 11 -6.15 12.69 39.38
C ALA A 11 -5.50 13.16 38.07
N THR A 12 -4.29 13.72 38.14
CA THR A 12 -3.55 14.19 36.97
C THR A 12 -3.21 13.03 36.03
N PHE A 13 -2.66 11.93 36.54
CA PHE A 13 -2.38 10.74 35.74
C PHE A 13 -3.65 10.13 35.16
N THR A 14 -4.74 10.08 35.91
CA THR A 14 -6.03 9.58 35.42
C THR A 14 -6.53 10.41 34.25
N VAL A 15 -6.49 11.75 34.36
CA VAL A 15 -6.87 12.64 33.25
C VAL A 15 -5.94 12.45 32.05
N MET A 16 -4.63 12.37 32.26
CA MET A 16 -3.66 12.14 31.18
C MET A 16 -3.93 10.81 30.45
N ILE A 17 -4.16 9.72 31.18
CA ILE A 17 -4.44 8.39 30.60
C ILE A 17 -5.78 8.39 29.86
N ILE A 18 -6.84 8.94 30.44
CA ILE A 18 -8.15 8.99 29.77
C ILE A 18 -8.07 9.85 28.51
N SER A 19 -7.41 11.01 28.59
CA SER A 19 -7.27 11.91 27.44
C SER A 19 -6.44 11.28 26.32
N SER A 20 -5.36 10.57 26.64
CA SER A 20 -4.54 9.89 25.64
C SER A 20 -5.27 8.72 24.98
N LEU A 21 -6.03 7.94 25.76
CA LEU A 21 -6.87 6.87 25.21
C LEU A 21 -7.95 7.44 24.29
N LEU A 22 -8.63 8.51 24.71
CA LEU A 22 -9.66 9.16 23.90
C LEU A 22 -9.07 9.71 22.59
N ALA A 23 -7.94 10.41 22.66
CA ALA A 23 -7.24 10.91 21.48
C ALA A 23 -6.83 9.76 20.55
N PHE A 24 -6.30 8.66 21.09
CA PHE A 24 -5.94 7.48 20.31
C PHE A 24 -7.13 6.88 19.54
N PHE A 25 -8.27 6.69 20.20
CA PHE A 25 -9.46 6.13 19.56
C PHE A 25 -10.05 7.06 18.52
N ILE A 26 -10.13 8.37 18.80
CA ILE A 26 -10.62 9.36 17.84
C ILE A 26 -9.74 9.40 16.60
N SER A 27 -8.43 9.53 16.76
CA SER A 27 -7.48 9.56 15.64
C SER A 27 -7.55 8.28 14.80
N LYS A 28 -7.66 7.12 15.46
CA LYS A 28 -7.81 5.83 14.77
C LYS A 28 -9.13 5.73 14.00
N GLY A 29 -10.24 6.21 14.58
CA GLY A 29 -11.53 6.24 13.92
C GLY A 29 -11.53 7.16 12.71
N TYR A 30 -10.99 8.38 12.85
CA TYR A 30 -10.84 9.32 11.76
C TYR A 30 -10.00 8.73 10.61
N TYR A 31 -8.89 8.08 10.95
CA TYR A 31 -8.05 7.39 9.97
C TYR A 31 -8.81 6.32 9.19
N GLN A 32 -9.56 5.45 9.88
CA GLN A 32 -10.26 4.35 9.23
C GLN A 32 -11.43 4.80 8.35
N ILE A 33 -12.14 5.87 8.76
CA ILE A 33 -13.36 6.31 8.07
C ILE A 33 -13.05 7.23 6.90
N PHE A 34 -12.07 8.13 7.04
CA PHE A 34 -11.83 9.19 6.06
C PHE A 34 -10.52 9.02 5.30
N LEU A 35 -9.41 8.85 6.01
CA LEU A 35 -8.08 8.84 5.38
C LEU A 35 -7.84 7.57 4.57
N LYS A 36 -8.19 6.39 5.14
CA LYS A 36 -7.96 5.11 4.47
C LYS A 36 -8.75 4.99 3.16
N PRO A 37 -10.08 5.23 3.11
CA PRO A 37 -10.83 5.11 1.85
C PRO A 37 -10.38 6.12 0.79
N ALA A 38 -10.04 7.35 1.19
CA ALA A 38 -9.54 8.37 0.27
C ALA A 38 -8.19 7.97 -0.35
N ASN A 39 -7.30 7.38 0.46
CA ASN A 39 -6.02 6.87 -0.02
C ASN A 39 -6.18 5.64 -0.93
N ASP A 40 -7.01 4.68 -0.53
CA ASP A 40 -7.30 3.49 -1.33
C ASP A 40 -7.89 3.89 -2.71
N ALA A 41 -8.78 4.88 -2.75
CA ALA A 41 -9.32 5.43 -4.00
C ALA A 41 -8.20 6.04 -4.87
N ARG A 42 -7.34 6.90 -4.31
CA ARG A 42 -6.23 7.52 -5.06
C ARG A 42 -5.27 6.50 -5.68
N ILE A 43 -4.90 5.45 -4.95
CA ILE A 43 -4.03 4.40 -5.49
C ILE A 43 -4.77 3.59 -6.57
N THR A 44 -6.08 3.40 -6.41
CA THR A 44 -6.91 2.70 -7.42
C THR A 44 -6.98 3.50 -8.72
N ASP A 45 -7.28 4.79 -8.63
CA ASP A 45 -7.36 5.69 -9.79
C ASP A 45 -6.02 5.70 -10.54
N MET A 46 -4.90 5.80 -9.82
CA MET A 46 -3.57 5.73 -10.40
C MET A 46 -3.27 4.39 -11.11
N ALA A 47 -3.67 3.27 -10.50
CA ALA A 47 -3.51 1.96 -11.14
C ALA A 47 -4.36 1.85 -12.42
N GLN A 48 -5.54 2.47 -12.44
CA GLN A 48 -6.39 2.55 -13.62
C GLN A 48 -5.80 3.46 -14.70
N ASP A 49 -5.23 4.61 -14.33
CA ASP A 49 -4.57 5.52 -15.27
C ASP A 49 -3.39 4.84 -15.95
N ILE A 50 -2.56 4.12 -15.19
CA ILE A 50 -1.44 3.34 -15.75
C ILE A 50 -1.95 2.25 -16.67
N LYS A 51 -2.99 1.52 -16.27
CA LYS A 51 -3.62 0.51 -17.13
C LYS A 51 -4.10 1.14 -18.44
N GLN A 52 -4.81 2.27 -18.36
CA GLN A 52 -5.34 2.97 -19.52
C GLN A 52 -4.22 3.48 -20.43
N TYR A 53 -3.10 3.93 -19.88
CA TYR A 53 -1.92 4.29 -20.66
C TYR A 53 -1.38 3.08 -21.42
N VAL A 54 -1.18 1.96 -20.71
CA VAL A 54 -0.65 0.72 -21.30
C VAL A 54 -1.55 0.16 -22.41
N GLU A 55 -2.88 0.24 -22.25
CA GLU A 55 -3.84 -0.24 -23.25
C GLU A 55 -3.99 0.67 -24.48
N ASN A 56 -3.69 1.97 -24.36
CA ASN A 56 -3.86 2.94 -25.45
C ASN A 56 -2.57 3.19 -26.26
N GLU A 57 -1.42 2.74 -25.77
CA GLU A 57 -0.15 2.88 -26.49
C GLU A 57 -0.16 1.97 -27.74
N GLU A 58 0.10 2.54 -28.92
CA GLU A 58 0.24 1.76 -30.15
C GLU A 58 1.58 1.00 -30.13
N GLY A 59 1.49 -0.30 -29.86
CA GLY A 59 2.65 -1.15 -29.59
C GLY A 59 2.74 -1.39 -28.10
N ALA A 60 2.66 -2.66 -27.70
CA ALA A 60 2.57 -2.98 -26.29
C ALA A 60 3.77 -2.44 -25.50
N VAL A 61 3.49 -1.97 -24.29
CA VAL A 61 4.45 -1.26 -23.46
C VAL A 61 5.58 -2.19 -23.03
N ASP A 62 6.81 -1.75 -23.23
CA ASP A 62 8.03 -2.46 -22.85
C ASP A 62 8.33 -2.33 -21.34
N GLU A 63 9.16 -3.23 -20.80
CA GLU A 63 9.58 -3.25 -19.38
C GLU A 63 10.26 -1.93 -18.94
N SER A 64 10.80 -1.17 -19.90
CA SER A 64 11.38 0.16 -19.67
C SER A 64 10.37 1.17 -19.07
N TYR A 65 9.10 1.12 -19.45
CA TYR A 65 8.08 2.01 -18.85
C TYR A 65 7.84 1.69 -17.37
N PHE A 66 7.75 0.43 -17.00
CA PHE A 66 7.59 0.02 -15.60
C PHE A 66 8.83 0.36 -14.77
N SER A 67 10.01 0.33 -15.39
CA SER A 67 11.25 0.83 -14.77
C SER A 67 11.20 2.34 -14.52
N HIS A 68 10.67 3.13 -15.46
CA HIS A 68 10.45 4.56 -15.24
C HIS A 68 9.45 4.85 -14.12
N LEU A 69 8.38 4.06 -13.99
CA LEU A 69 7.48 4.18 -12.84
C LEU A 69 8.22 3.89 -11.53
N ALA A 70 9.13 2.92 -11.52
CA ALA A 70 9.95 2.67 -10.35
C ALA A 70 10.85 3.86 -9.97
N ASP A 71 11.48 4.51 -10.95
CA ASP A 71 12.28 5.73 -10.74
C ASP A 71 11.46 6.91 -10.19
N LEU A 72 10.14 6.93 -10.45
CA LEU A 72 9.21 7.92 -9.89
C LEU A 72 8.77 7.60 -8.45
N GLY A 73 9.32 6.54 -7.84
CA GLY A 73 9.00 6.13 -6.48
C GLY A 73 7.77 5.23 -6.39
N TYR A 74 7.52 4.41 -7.42
CA TYR A 74 6.55 3.34 -7.36
C TYR A 74 7.21 1.98 -7.20
N GLN A 75 6.49 1.06 -6.58
CA GLN A 75 6.89 -0.32 -6.44
C GLN A 75 5.89 -1.19 -7.19
N LEU A 76 6.39 -2.00 -8.12
CA LEU A 76 5.54 -2.78 -9.02
C LEU A 76 6.00 -4.24 -9.09
N ILE A 77 5.04 -5.14 -9.22
CA ILE A 77 5.28 -6.53 -9.59
C ILE A 77 4.29 -6.96 -10.66
N LEU A 78 4.82 -7.55 -11.72
CA LEU A 78 4.10 -8.10 -12.84
C LEU A 78 4.08 -9.63 -12.72
N TYR A 79 2.89 -10.23 -12.79
CA TYR A 79 2.73 -11.68 -12.87
C TYR A 79 2.24 -12.08 -14.25
N HIS A 80 3.09 -12.81 -14.96
CA HIS A 80 2.83 -13.27 -16.32
C HIS A 80 2.09 -14.60 -16.33
N GLU A 81 1.35 -14.90 -17.41
CA GLU A 81 0.62 -16.17 -17.54
C GLU A 81 1.52 -17.41 -17.51
N ASN A 82 2.77 -17.26 -17.97
CA ASN A 82 3.80 -18.32 -17.94
C ASN A 82 4.30 -18.64 -16.51
N GLY A 83 3.83 -17.90 -15.49
CA GLY A 83 4.20 -18.07 -14.10
C GLY A 83 5.51 -17.39 -13.68
N SER A 84 6.14 -16.62 -14.58
CA SER A 84 7.24 -15.73 -14.25
C SER A 84 6.75 -14.43 -13.61
N GLU A 85 7.62 -13.78 -12.86
CA GLU A 85 7.37 -12.47 -12.26
C GLU A 85 8.48 -11.49 -12.62
N SER A 86 8.11 -10.26 -12.98
CA SER A 86 9.04 -9.12 -13.15
C SER A 86 8.78 -8.12 -12.02
N GLN A 87 9.84 -7.70 -11.31
CA GLN A 87 9.74 -6.74 -10.20
C GLN A 87 10.47 -5.44 -10.56
N PHE A 88 9.87 -4.30 -10.22
CA PHE A 88 10.40 -2.96 -10.47
C PHE A 88 10.35 -2.11 -9.19
N GLY A 89 11.40 -1.33 -8.94
CA GLY A 89 11.56 -0.53 -7.72
C GLY A 89 12.19 -1.33 -6.58
N SER A 90 11.91 -0.93 -5.34
CA SER A 90 12.43 -1.64 -4.17
C SER A 90 11.86 -3.07 -4.08
N TYR A 91 12.67 -4.01 -3.61
CA TYR A 91 12.21 -5.39 -3.37
C TYR A 91 11.08 -5.42 -2.34
N PHE A 92 10.05 -6.24 -2.58
CA PHE A 92 9.03 -6.50 -1.56
C PHE A 92 9.66 -7.26 -0.38
N ARG A 93 9.65 -6.65 0.83
CA ARG A 93 10.27 -7.25 2.03
C ARG A 93 9.68 -8.61 2.39
N HIS A 94 8.43 -8.89 2.03
CA HIS A 94 7.81 -10.22 2.09
C HIS A 94 7.07 -10.47 0.76
N ASN A 95 7.60 -11.37 -0.07
CA ASN A 95 6.95 -11.81 -1.31
C ASN A 95 5.95 -12.95 -1.04
N ASP A 96 4.97 -12.69 -0.17
CA ASP A 96 3.98 -13.71 0.27
C ASP A 96 2.85 -13.95 -0.77
N LEU A 97 2.88 -13.32 -1.95
CA LEU A 97 1.92 -13.61 -3.06
C LEU A 97 2.10 -15.02 -3.65
N THR A 98 3.04 -15.79 -3.11
CA THR A 98 3.26 -17.20 -3.48
C THR A 98 2.01 -18.06 -3.22
N HIS A 99 1.00 -17.56 -2.50
CA HIS A 99 -0.26 -18.27 -2.29
C HIS A 99 -1.18 -18.26 -3.52
N ARG A 100 -1.25 -19.43 -4.15
CA ARG A 100 -2.11 -19.90 -5.26
C ARG A 100 -3.55 -19.35 -5.37
N ARG A 101 -4.16 -18.79 -4.32
CA ARG A 101 -5.48 -18.11 -4.42
C ARG A 101 -5.41 -16.76 -5.11
N ASP A 102 -4.24 -16.14 -5.15
CA ASP A 102 -4.02 -14.82 -5.77
C ASP A 102 -3.90 -14.96 -7.31
N ARG A 103 -3.48 -16.16 -7.77
CA ARG A 103 -3.36 -16.49 -9.19
C ARG A 103 -4.68 -16.68 -9.94
N GLU A 104 -5.76 -17.06 -9.24
CA GLU A 104 -7.07 -17.30 -9.89
C GLU A 104 -7.77 -16.01 -10.35
N SER A 105 -7.26 -14.85 -9.92
CA SER A 105 -7.82 -13.54 -10.27
C SER A 105 -7.08 -12.76 -11.36
N LEU A 106 -5.96 -13.31 -11.85
CA LEU A 106 -4.88 -12.72 -12.67
C LEU A 106 -5.27 -12.07 -14.01
N GLY A 107 -6.54 -11.88 -14.33
CA GLY A 107 -6.92 -11.27 -15.61
C GLY A 107 -8.28 -10.61 -15.64
N ARG A 108 -9.03 -10.60 -14.52
CA ARG A 108 -10.49 -10.38 -14.62
C ARG A 108 -11.05 -9.29 -13.71
N ARG A 109 -10.38 -8.88 -12.65
CA ARG A 109 -10.93 -7.90 -11.69
C ARG A 109 -9.83 -7.06 -11.07
N THR A 110 -10.09 -5.76 -10.92
CA THR A 110 -9.33 -4.90 -10.02
C THR A 110 -9.52 -5.42 -8.60
N ILE A 111 -8.44 -5.82 -7.95
CA ILE A 111 -8.48 -6.29 -6.56
C ILE A 111 -7.69 -5.32 -5.70
N SER A 112 -8.41 -4.62 -4.82
CA SER A 112 -7.82 -3.89 -3.71
C SER A 112 -7.67 -4.86 -2.53
N TRP A 113 -6.45 -5.25 -2.21
CA TRP A 113 -6.16 -6.16 -1.09
C TRP A 113 -6.18 -5.47 0.29
N SER A 114 -6.79 -4.29 0.39
CA SER A 114 -6.85 -3.47 1.60
C SER A 114 -7.90 -3.95 2.62
N TYR A 115 -8.18 -5.25 2.72
CA TYR A 115 -9.36 -5.74 3.46
C TYR A 115 -9.18 -5.90 4.97
N ARG A 116 -7.96 -6.03 5.53
CA ARG A 116 -7.80 -6.28 6.99
C ARG A 116 -6.58 -5.68 7.70
N ALA A 117 -5.76 -4.86 7.07
CA ALA A 117 -4.50 -4.39 7.67
C ALA A 117 -4.61 -2.99 8.30
N THR A 118 -5.33 -2.86 9.42
CA THR A 118 -5.29 -1.61 10.24
C THR A 118 -3.92 -1.33 10.88
N ARG A 119 -2.91 -2.20 10.70
CA ARG A 119 -1.60 -2.07 11.35
C ARG A 119 -0.42 -1.77 10.41
N ARG A 120 -0.58 -1.81 9.08
CA ARG A 120 0.57 -2.08 8.20
C ARG A 120 0.59 -1.29 6.87
N PHE A 121 0.13 -0.03 6.89
CA PHE A 121 0.29 0.89 5.75
C PHE A 121 1.75 1.02 5.27
N PHE A 122 2.68 1.09 6.23
CA PHE A 122 4.13 1.17 5.99
C PHE A 122 4.82 -0.17 5.75
N ASN A 123 4.14 -1.30 5.93
CA ASN A 123 4.80 -2.56 5.66
C ASN A 123 4.79 -2.82 4.16
N ASN A 124 6.00 -2.97 3.61
CA ASN A 124 6.27 -3.37 2.25
C ASN A 124 5.89 -4.85 2.04
N VAL A 125 4.58 -5.11 1.98
CA VAL A 125 3.98 -6.42 1.70
C VAL A 125 3.01 -6.25 0.55
N SER A 126 3.07 -7.20 -0.35
CA SER A 126 2.30 -7.31 -1.58
C SER A 126 0.78 -7.44 -1.38
N GLU A 127 0.32 -7.90 -0.21
CA GLU A 127 -1.08 -7.88 0.23
C GLU A 127 -1.64 -6.45 0.40
N ASN A 128 -0.80 -5.41 0.33
CA ASN A 128 -1.24 -4.01 0.40
C ASN A 128 -1.12 -3.30 -0.95
N THR A 129 -1.29 -4.06 -2.02
CA THR A 129 -1.06 -3.60 -3.40
C THR A 129 -2.35 -3.76 -4.21
N ILE A 130 -2.59 -2.88 -5.17
CA ILE A 130 -3.77 -2.96 -6.05
C ILE A 130 -3.38 -3.74 -7.30
N GLY A 131 -4.07 -4.85 -7.54
CA GLY A 131 -3.90 -5.69 -8.73
C GLY A 131 -4.82 -5.23 -9.85
N VAL A 132 -4.27 -4.93 -11.03
CA VAL A 132 -5.00 -4.64 -12.27
C VAL A 132 -4.43 -5.48 -13.42
N PRO A 133 -5.28 -6.04 -14.30
CA PRO A 133 -4.79 -6.68 -15.51
C PRO A 133 -4.34 -5.62 -16.52
N VAL A 134 -3.18 -5.82 -17.13
CA VAL A 134 -2.60 -4.97 -18.18
C VAL A 134 -2.18 -5.83 -19.36
N GLU A 135 -2.36 -5.32 -20.57
CA GLU A 135 -1.92 -5.99 -21.80
C GLU A 135 -0.48 -5.56 -22.11
N THR A 136 0.45 -6.51 -22.06
CA THR A 136 1.87 -6.28 -22.36
C THR A 136 2.27 -6.98 -23.67
N THR A 137 3.50 -6.77 -24.14
CA THR A 137 4.05 -7.48 -25.32
C THR A 137 4.03 -9.00 -25.13
N GLU A 138 4.09 -9.47 -23.88
CA GLU A 138 4.10 -10.88 -23.50
C GLU A 138 2.70 -11.46 -23.25
N GLY A 139 1.65 -10.64 -23.35
CA GLY A 139 0.25 -11.01 -23.13
C GLY A 139 -0.38 -10.31 -21.91
N THR A 140 -1.53 -10.83 -21.47
CA THR A 140 -2.25 -10.31 -20.31
C THR A 140 -1.48 -10.61 -19.02
N THR A 141 -1.05 -9.56 -18.33
CA THR A 141 -0.23 -9.65 -17.12
C THR A 141 -0.96 -9.00 -15.96
N ALA A 142 -0.88 -9.57 -14.76
CA ALA A 142 -1.43 -8.92 -13.58
C ALA A 142 -0.38 -7.98 -12.97
N MET A 143 -0.65 -6.68 -13.02
CA MET A 143 0.18 -5.67 -12.40
C MET A 143 -0.31 -5.36 -11.00
N PHE A 144 0.59 -5.43 -10.03
CA PHE A 144 0.37 -4.97 -8.68
C PHE A 144 1.26 -3.75 -8.43
N ILE A 145 0.64 -2.60 -8.16
CA ILE A 145 1.34 -1.33 -7.91
C ILE A 145 0.99 -0.71 -6.56
N ARG A 146 2.01 -0.11 -5.91
CA ARG A 146 1.87 0.78 -4.75
C ARG A 146 2.93 1.88 -4.77
N PRO A 147 2.74 3.00 -4.06
CA PRO A 147 3.83 3.93 -3.78
C PRO A 147 4.93 3.27 -2.96
N ASP A 148 6.18 3.56 -3.32
CA ASP A 148 7.38 3.15 -2.59
C ASP A 148 7.67 4.18 -1.49
N HIS A 149 7.02 4.01 -0.34
CA HIS A 149 7.22 4.91 0.79
C HIS A 149 8.60 4.79 1.44
N GLU A 150 9.30 3.67 1.24
CA GLU A 150 10.68 3.56 1.72
C GLU A 150 11.54 4.49 0.86
N HIS A 151 11.47 4.36 -0.47
CA HIS A 151 12.21 5.21 -1.39
C HIS A 151 11.85 6.70 -1.30
N GLN A 152 10.56 7.04 -1.19
CA GLN A 152 10.09 8.43 -1.11
C GLN A 152 10.42 9.14 0.21
N LEU A 153 10.81 8.39 1.24
CA LEU A 153 11.11 8.94 2.57
C LEU A 153 12.53 8.58 3.03
N GLU A 154 13.37 8.04 2.15
CA GLU A 154 14.75 7.66 2.43
C GLU A 154 15.54 8.84 3.04
N GLU A 155 15.26 10.07 2.62
CA GLU A 155 15.88 11.28 3.14
C GLU A 155 15.57 11.57 4.61
N PHE A 156 14.47 11.02 5.16
CA PHE A 156 14.07 11.21 6.55
C PHE A 156 14.68 10.18 7.51
N VAL A 157 15.34 9.13 7.00
CA VAL A 157 15.90 8.03 7.80
C VAL A 157 17.34 8.32 8.26
N PHE A 158 18.00 9.34 7.72
CA PHE A 158 19.42 9.67 7.98
C PHE A 158 19.68 10.72 9.09
N PHE A 159 18.77 10.90 10.06
CA PHE A 159 18.99 11.79 11.22
C PHE A 159 18.96 11.08 12.56
#